data_AF-A0A9D0T247-F1
#
_entry.id   AF-A0A9D0T247-F1
#
_cell.length_a   1.000
_cell.length_b   1.000
_cell.length_c   1.000
_cell.angle_alpha   90.00
_cell.angle_beta   90.00
_cell.angle_gamma   90.00
#
_symmetry.space_group_name_H-M   'P 1'
#
loop_
_entity.id
_entity.type
_entity.pdbx_description
1 polymer ?
#
loop_
_entity_poly.entity_id
_entity_poly.type
_entity_poly.pdbx_seq_one_letter_code
_entity_poly.pdbx_strand_id
1 'polypeptide(L)'
;MEKRWSERKLLQVDVDVYQQGELLGSCVSSDIGLGGAFLTRECTFTMPYEAGVELVFSLAFEDQNTKHKINARVARVSEAGVGLKFCDFDTGVFRSLQEIMLYKKNTPVEEIISQTGTH
;
A
#
# COMPACT_ATOMS: atom_id res chain seq x y z
N MET A 1 10.19 24.27 -7.99
CA MET A 1 9.52 23.17 -8.73
C MET A 1 10.04 21.87 -8.13
N GLU A 2 9.27 21.24 -7.24
CA GLU A 2 9.73 20.09 -6.46
C GLU A 2 9.68 18.82 -7.33
N LYS A 3 10.84 18.16 -7.52
CA LYS A 3 11.00 16.97 -8.36
C LYS A 3 10.17 15.82 -7.77
N ARG A 4 8.98 15.57 -8.33
CA ARG A 4 8.22 14.34 -8.05
C ARG A 4 8.85 13.19 -8.84
N TRP A 5 9.58 12.31 -8.14
CA TRP A 5 10.43 11.29 -8.74
C TRP A 5 9.75 10.00 -9.23
N SER A 6 8.44 9.80 -9.06
CA SER A 6 7.75 8.61 -9.59
C SER A 6 6.24 8.82 -9.74
N GLU A 7 5.65 8.20 -10.76
CA GLU A 7 4.20 8.08 -10.90
C GLU A 7 3.62 7.34 -9.69
N ARG A 8 2.54 7.88 -9.12
CA ARG A 8 1.82 7.27 -7.99
C ARG A 8 0.54 6.66 -8.51
N LYS A 9 0.32 5.38 -8.22
CA LYS A 9 -0.90 4.67 -8.54
C LYS A 9 -1.80 4.68 -7.31
N LEU A 10 -3.05 5.10 -7.51
CA LEU A 10 -4.10 4.89 -6.51
C LEU A 10 -4.33 3.39 -6.40
N LEU A 11 -3.91 2.80 -5.29
CA LEU A 11 -3.92 1.36 -5.09
C LEU A 11 -4.24 1.07 -3.63
N GLN A 12 -5.39 0.46 -3.40
CA GLN A 12 -5.85 0.02 -2.10
C GLN A 12 -5.42 -1.43 -1.86
N VAL A 13 -4.40 -1.58 -1.04
CA VAL A 13 -3.82 -2.86 -0.63
C VAL A 13 -3.74 -2.86 0.89
N ASP A 14 -3.98 -4.02 1.50
CA ASP A 14 -3.80 -4.21 2.93
C ASP A 14 -2.32 -4.19 3.28
N VAL A 15 -1.96 -3.35 4.24
CA VAL A 15 -0.60 -3.13 4.71
C VAL A 15 -0.55 -3.33 6.21
N ASP A 16 0.22 -4.31 6.65
CA ASP A 16 0.60 -4.45 8.05
C ASP A 16 1.85 -3.61 8.30
N VAL A 17 1.83 -2.79 9.35
CA VAL A 17 2.94 -1.93 9.73
C VAL A 17 3.61 -2.47 10.98
N TYR A 18 4.89 -2.79 10.86
CA TYR A 18 5.73 -3.28 11.95
C TYR A 18 6.77 -2.23 12.33
N GLN A 19 7.04 -2.12 13.62
CA GLN A 19 8.14 -1.33 14.16
C GLN A 19 8.96 -2.21 15.09
N GLN A 20 10.26 -2.36 14.80
CA GLN A 20 11.17 -3.19 15.59
C GLN A 20 10.67 -4.64 15.80
N GLY A 21 9.89 -5.17 14.85
CA GLY A 21 9.30 -6.52 14.91
C GLY A 21 7.93 -6.60 15.59
N GLU A 22 7.42 -5.51 16.18
CA GLU A 22 6.08 -5.44 16.75
C GLU A 22 5.07 -4.92 15.73
N LEU A 23 3.92 -5.58 15.60
CA LEU A 23 2.82 -5.11 14.75
C LEU A 23 2.16 -3.88 15.40
N LEU A 24 2.33 -2.72 14.79
CA LEU A 24 1.66 -1.49 15.22
C LEU A 24 0.18 -1.49 14.82
N GLY A 25 -0.11 -2.06 13.65
CA GLY A 25 -1.48 -2.23 13.17
C GLY A 25 -1.54 -2.51 11.67
N SER A 26 -2.75 -2.78 11.21
CA SER A 26 -3.08 -3.05 9.81
C SER A 26 -3.90 -1.90 9.25
N CYS A 27 -3.54 -1.40 8.07
CA CYS A 27 -4.32 -0.38 7.39
C CYS A 27 -4.17 -0.47 5.87
N VAL A 28 -4.93 0.37 5.15
CA VAL A 28 -5.00 0.31 3.69
C VAL A 28 -4.17 1.43 3.08
N SER A 29 -3.42 1.11 2.03
CA SER A 29 -2.74 2.13 1.23
C SER A 29 -3.72 2.96 0.42
N SER A 30 -3.51 4.27 0.36
CA SER A 30 -4.26 5.17 -0.53
C SER A 30 -3.59 5.26 -1.90
N ASP A 31 -2.27 5.51 -1.89
CA ASP A 31 -1.44 5.57 -3.07
C ASP A 31 -0.09 4.91 -2.81
N ILE A 32 0.43 4.25 -3.83
CA ILE A 32 1.75 3.63 -3.82
C ILE A 32 2.51 4.12 -5.06
N GLY A 33 3.79 4.42 -4.90
CA GLY A 33 4.72 4.65 -6.00
C GLY A 33 6.07 4.05 -5.67
N LEU A 34 6.98 4.01 -6.63
CA LEU A 34 8.31 3.40 -6.42
C LEU A 34 9.13 4.06 -5.30
N GLY A 35 8.85 5.33 -4.98
CA GLY A 35 9.54 6.05 -3.91
C GLY A 35 8.90 5.96 -2.52
N GLY A 36 7.68 5.44 -2.40
CA GLY A 36 6.95 5.44 -1.13
C GLY A 36 5.46 5.17 -1.26
N ALA A 37 4.80 5.09 -0.11
CA ALA A 37 3.36 4.86 0.00
C ALA A 37 2.70 5.89 0.92
N PHE A 38 1.42 6.11 0.72
CA PHE A 38 0.58 6.86 1.64
C PHE A 38 -0.46 5.92 2.22
N LEU A 39 -0.52 5.82 3.55
CA LEU A 39 -1.53 5.05 4.26
C LEU A 39 -2.67 5.97 4.69
N THR A 40 -3.91 5.49 4.60
CA THR A 40 -5.10 6.27 4.98
C THR A 40 -5.17 6.47 6.49
N ARG A 41 -6.01 7.41 6.93
CA ARG A 41 -6.29 7.68 8.36
C ARG A 41 -6.82 6.51 9.17
N GLU A 42 -7.13 5.38 8.54
CA GLU A 42 -7.66 4.19 9.22
C GLU A 42 -6.59 3.48 10.04
N CYS A 43 -5.31 3.83 9.86
CA CYS A 43 -4.24 3.42 10.77
C CYS A 43 -4.49 4.05 12.16
N THR A 44 -4.79 3.21 13.16
CA THR A 44 -5.05 3.63 14.55
C THR A 44 -3.78 3.95 15.35
N PHE A 45 -2.61 3.77 14.76
CA PHE A 45 -1.31 3.96 15.40
C PHE A 45 -0.64 5.27 14.96
N THR A 46 0.05 5.92 15.89
CA THR A 46 0.82 7.14 15.64
C THR A 46 2.29 6.79 15.53
N MET A 47 2.98 7.30 14.51
CA MET A 47 4.41 7.07 14.33
C MET A 47 5.19 8.38 14.37
N PRO A 48 6.36 8.42 15.04
CA PRO A 48 7.19 9.60 15.03
C PRO A 48 7.74 9.89 13.62
N TYR A 49 8.01 11.15 13.33
CA TYR A 49 8.74 11.56 12.12
C TYR A 49 10.09 10.84 12.05
N GLU A 50 10.50 10.41 10.85
CA GLU A 50 11.70 9.61 10.59
C GLU A 50 11.78 8.23 11.25
N ALA A 51 10.69 7.76 11.88
CA ALA A 51 10.64 6.41 12.41
C ALA A 51 10.86 5.38 11.29
N GLY A 52 11.81 4.47 11.51
CA GLY A 52 12.01 3.31 10.67
C GLY A 52 10.93 2.27 10.94
N VAL A 53 10.26 1.85 9.89
CA VAL A 53 9.16 0.89 9.94
C VAL A 53 9.26 -0.08 8.79
N GLU A 54 8.58 -1.20 8.96
CA GLU A 54 8.50 -2.26 7.99
C GLU A 54 7.05 -2.40 7.53
N LEU A 55 6.84 -2.34 6.22
CA LEU A 55 5.54 -2.43 5.60
C LEU A 55 5.41 -3.79 4.95
N VAL A 56 4.37 -4.54 5.31
CA VAL A 56 4.06 -5.83 4.70
C VAL A 56 2.79 -5.67 3.88
N PHE A 57 2.96 -5.56 2.57
CA PHE A 57 1.86 -5.47 1.60
C PHE A 57 1.30 -6.87 1.34
N SER A 58 0.02 -7.08 1.60
CA SER A 58 -0.67 -8.34 1.32
C SER A 58 -1.47 -8.23 0.02
N LEU A 59 -0.99 -8.88 -1.03
CA LEU A 59 -1.65 -8.95 -2.34
C LEU A 59 -2.45 -10.24 -2.44
N ALA A 60 -3.78 -10.12 -2.46
CA ALA A 60 -4.68 -11.24 -2.71
C ALA A 60 -4.92 -11.39 -4.22
N PHE A 61 -4.31 -12.40 -4.85
CA PHE A 61 -4.48 -12.66 -6.29
C PHE A 61 -4.99 -14.09 -6.54
N GLU A 62 -6.21 -14.19 -7.07
CA GLU A 62 -6.96 -15.39 -7.54
C GLU A 62 -7.13 -16.56 -6.57
N ASP A 63 -6.14 -16.89 -5.74
CA ASP A 63 -6.21 -17.77 -4.55
C ASP A 63 -4.91 -17.72 -3.71
N GLN A 64 -3.98 -16.82 -4.04
CA GLN A 64 -2.68 -16.69 -3.40
C GLN A 64 -2.58 -15.35 -2.70
N ASN A 65 -2.25 -15.39 -1.41
CA ASN A 65 -1.91 -14.18 -0.65
C ASN A 65 -0.40 -14.01 -0.66
N THR A 66 0.11 -13.15 -1.55
CA THR A 66 1.54 -12.84 -1.62
C THR A 66 1.85 -11.67 -0.71
N LYS A 67 2.83 -11.86 0.18
CA LYS A 67 3.26 -10.81 1.10
C LYS A 67 4.60 -10.22 0.66
N HIS A 68 4.64 -8.92 0.46
CA HIS A 68 5.85 -8.18 0.14
C HIS A 68 6.27 -7.30 1.31
N LYS A 69 7.46 -7.55 1.83
CA LYS A 69 8.04 -6.82 2.95
C LYS A 69 8.97 -5.74 2.44
N ILE A 70 8.74 -4.50 2.84
CA ILE A 70 9.47 -3.31 2.37
C ILE A 70 9.77 -2.41 3.56
N ASN A 71 11.05 -2.08 3.72
CA ASN A 71 11.48 -1.12 4.73
C ASN A 71 11.12 0.30 4.29
N ALA A 72 10.62 1.09 5.23
CA ALA A 72 10.23 2.46 5.00
C ALA A 72 10.57 3.35 6.19
N ARG A 73 10.53 4.66 5.96
CA ARG A 73 10.61 5.67 7.00
C ARG A 73 9.46 6.63 6.90
N VAL A 74 8.98 7.10 8.05
CA VAL A 74 7.93 8.12 8.10
C VAL A 74 8.47 9.43 7.57
N ALA A 75 7.94 9.86 6.43
CA ALA A 75 8.34 11.10 5.77
C ALA A 75 7.37 12.26 6.05
N ARG A 76 6.12 11.96 6.42
CA ARG A 76 5.12 12.94 6.87
C ARG A 76 4.01 12.26 7.65
N VAL A 77 3.47 12.97 8.64
CA VAL A 77 2.26 12.59 9.37
C VAL A 77 1.27 13.74 9.23
N SER A 78 0.04 13.45 8.83
CA SER A 78 -1.04 14.44 8.75
C SER A 78 -2.36 13.83 9.22
N GLU A 79 -3.37 14.68 9.43
CA GLU A 79 -4.72 14.24 9.81
C GLU A 79 -5.38 13.36 8.73
N ALA A 80 -4.89 13.44 7.49
CA ALA A 80 -5.37 12.63 6.37
C ALA A 80 -4.74 11.23 6.33
N GLY A 81 -3.62 11.01 7.04
CA GLY A 81 -2.88 9.74 7.02
C GLY A 81 -1.38 9.92 7.13
N VAL A 82 -0.64 8.86 6.80
CA VAL A 82 0.82 8.82 6.98
C VAL A 82 1.52 8.59 5.65
N GLY A 83 2.47 9.48 5.32
CA GLY A 83 3.33 9.31 4.15
C GLY A 83 4.64 8.66 4.52
N LEU A 84 4.95 7.57 3.84
CA LEU A 84 6.12 6.74 4.05
C LEU A 84 7.01 6.79 2.81
N LYS A 85 8.32 6.79 3.04
CA LYS A 85 9.34 6.72 2.00
C LYS A 85 10.03 5.38 2.11
N PHE A 86 10.05 4.61 1.01
CA PHE A 86 10.76 3.34 1.00
C PHE A 86 12.27 3.57 1.13
N CYS A 87 12.90 2.68 1.89
CA CYS A 87 14.33 2.67 2.18
C CYS A 87 14.90 1.31 1.79
N ASP A 88 16.23 1.24 1.65
CA ASP A 88 16.93 0.00 1.33
C ASP A 88 16.47 -0.62 0.00
N PHE A 89 16.57 0.17 -1.08
CA PHE A 89 16.27 -0.29 -2.44
C PHE A 89 17.31 -1.29 -2.94
N ASP A 90 17.03 -2.57 -2.74
CA ASP A 90 17.69 -3.65 -3.46
C ASP A 90 16.86 -4.13 -4.67
N THR A 91 17.45 -5.00 -5.48
CA THR A 91 16.78 -5.59 -6.66
C THR A 91 15.52 -6.40 -6.31
N GLY A 92 15.45 -7.00 -5.13
CA GLY A 92 14.29 -7.76 -4.66
C GLY A 92 13.14 -6.83 -4.23
N VAL A 93 13.45 -5.74 -3.54
CA VAL A 93 12.50 -4.68 -3.20
C VAL A 93 11.95 -4.02 -4.46
N PHE A 94 12.82 -3.70 -5.44
CA PHE A 94 12.37 -3.13 -6.70
C PHE A 94 11.40 -4.06 -7.44
N ARG A 95 11.71 -5.36 -7.52
CA ARG A 95 10.81 -6.36 -8.11
C ARG A 95 9.49 -6.46 -7.35
N SER A 96 9.53 -6.49 -6.03
CA SER A 96 8.32 -6.51 -5.19
C SER A 96 7.45 -5.28 -5.43
N LEU A 97 8.06 -4.10 -5.56
CA LEU A 97 7.35 -2.87 -5.90
C LEU A 97 6.75 -2.91 -7.29
N GLN A 98 7.45 -3.48 -8.28
CA GLN A 98 6.87 -3.69 -9.61
C GLN A 98 5.67 -4.62 -9.53
N GLU A 99 5.74 -5.71 -8.79
CA GLU A 99 4.63 -6.67 -8.60
C GLU A 99 3.43 -6.00 -7.90
N ILE A 100 3.66 -5.21 -6.86
CA ILE A 100 2.62 -4.38 -6.21
C ILE A 100 2.04 -3.35 -7.20
N MET A 101 2.86 -2.69 -8.02
CA MET A 101 2.39 -1.69 -8.99
C MET A 101 1.61 -2.31 -10.15
N LEU A 102 1.97 -3.54 -10.53
CA LEU A 102 1.26 -4.33 -11.53
C LEU A 102 0.01 -5.00 -10.96
N TYR A 103 -0.14 -5.08 -9.64
CA TYR A 103 -1.33 -5.60 -9.00
C TYR A 103 -2.56 -4.85 -9.54
N LYS A 104 -3.43 -5.65 -10.14
CA LYS A 104 -4.80 -5.29 -10.47
C LYS A 104 -5.62 -6.09 -9.48
N LYS A 105 -6.24 -5.40 -8.52
CA LYS A 105 -7.31 -6.00 -7.74
C LYS A 105 -8.30 -6.54 -8.76
N ASN A 106 -8.49 -7.86 -8.84
CA ASN A 106 -9.64 -8.43 -9.52
C ASN A 106 -10.83 -7.95 -8.68
N THR A 107 -11.35 -6.78 -9.02
CA THR A 107 -12.68 -6.41 -8.59
C THR A 107 -13.57 -7.49 -9.18
N PRO A 108 -14.27 -8.33 -8.39
CA PRO A 108 -15.37 -9.06 -8.95
C PRO A 108 -16.26 -7.99 -9.58
N VAL A 109 -16.44 -8.09 -10.90
CA VAL A 109 -17.52 -7.39 -11.57
C VAL A 109 -18.78 -7.91 -10.91
N GLU A 110 -19.30 -7.19 -9.92
CA GLU A 110 -20.66 -7.40 -9.47
C GLU A 110 -21.54 -7.24 -10.71
N GLU A 111 -22.06 -8.39 -11.13
CA GLU A 111 -23.27 -8.59 -11.87
C GLU A 111 -24.19 -7.36 -11.87
N ILE A 112 -24.15 -6.59 -12.97
CA ILE A 112 -25.33 -5.81 -13.37
C ILE A 112 -26.29 -6.81 -14.03
N ILE A 113 -26.90 -7.69 -13.22
CA ILE A 113 -28.22 -8.23 -13.57
C ILE A 113 -29.21 -7.12 -13.25
N SER A 114 -29.75 -6.50 -14.29
CA SER A 114 -31.07 -5.92 -14.23
C SER A 114 -31.87 -6.55 -15.35
N GLN A 115 -32.60 -7.59 -14.95
CA GLN A 115 -33.73 -8.13 -15.69
C GLN A 115 -34.77 -7.01 -15.91
N THR A 116 -35.18 -6.80 -17.14
CA THR A 116 -36.60 -6.62 -17.54
C THR A 116 -36.68 -7.28 -18.92
N GLY A 117 -37.40 -8.37 -19.13
CA GLY A 117 -38.81 -8.55 -18.78
C GLY A 117 -39.59 -8.46 -20.08
N THR A 118 -39.96 -9.62 -20.60
CA THR A 118 -40.88 -9.88 -21.71
C THR A 118 -42.13 -9.00 -21.62
N HIS A 119 -42.55 -8.40 -22.74
CA HIS A 119 -43.94 -8.35 -23.21
C HIS A 119 -44.01 -7.98 -24.68
#